data_AF-A0A7S4JR97-F1
#
_entry.id   AF-A0A7S4JR97-F1
#
_cell.length_a   1.000
_cell.length_b   1.000
_cell.length_c   1.000
_cell.angle_alpha   90.00
_cell.angle_beta   90.00
_cell.angle_gamma   90.00
#
_symmetry.space_group_name_H-M   'P 1'
#
loop_
_entity.id
_entity.type
_entity.pdbx_description
1 polymer ?
#
loop_
_entity_poly.entity_id
_entity_poly.type
_entity_poly.pdbx_seq_one_letter_code
_entity_poly.pdbx_strand_id
1 'polypeptide(L)'
;RGKPLQAISLICHLKEAEKTTGPSLIVCPLSVLYSWCGELKKWAPSLKVLRLHSSSEDERMKQKRTFVESALKYDVVVTTYEMAKSSTLRSLFQRQHFNY
;
A
#
# COMPACT_ATOMS: atom_id res chain seq x y z
N ARG A 1 -16.63 -11.20 11.16
CA ARG A 1 -15.30 -10.57 10.93
C ARG A 1 -15.22 -10.18 9.45
N GLY A 2 -15.59 -8.96 9.07
CA GLY A 2 -15.65 -8.50 7.66
C GLY A 2 -15.09 -7.10 7.42
N LYS A 3 -14.36 -6.56 8.40
CA LYS A 3 -13.81 -5.18 8.35
C LYS A 3 -12.80 -4.96 7.20
N PRO A 4 -11.88 -5.89 6.88
CA PRO A 4 -10.92 -5.66 5.80
C PRO A 4 -11.59 -5.73 4.43
N LEU A 5 -12.53 -6.65 4.22
CA LEU A 5 -13.30 -6.75 2.98
C LEU A 5 -14.07 -5.46 2.64
N GLN A 6 -14.73 -4.84 3.63
CA GLN A 6 -15.45 -3.57 3.43
C GLN A 6 -14.50 -2.45 2.99
N ALA A 7 -13.33 -2.38 3.62
CA ALA A 7 -12.32 -1.37 3.27
C ALA A 7 -11.66 -1.65 1.91
N ILE A 8 -11.41 -2.91 1.54
CA ILE A 8 -10.92 -3.27 0.19
C ILE A 8 -11.96 -2.87 -0.87
N SER A 9 -13.23 -3.18 -0.64
CA SER A 9 -14.31 -2.81 -1.56
C SER A 9 -14.42 -1.30 -1.73
N LEU A 10 -14.24 -0.53 -0.64
CA LEU A 10 -14.22 0.93 -0.72
C LEU A 10 -13.03 1.44 -1.53
N ILE A 11 -11.83 0.90 -1.31
CA ILE A 11 -10.62 1.29 -2.05
C ILE A 11 -10.77 0.98 -3.54
N CYS A 12 -11.26 -0.21 -3.89
CA CYS A 12 -11.56 -0.58 -5.28
C CYS A 12 -12.56 0.40 -5.90
N HIS A 13 -13.66 0.68 -5.18
CA HIS A 13 -14.69 1.59 -5.66
C HIS A 13 -14.16 3.01 -5.87
N LEU A 14 -13.42 3.57 -4.92
CA LEU A 14 -12.80 4.88 -5.06
C LEU A 14 -11.84 4.92 -6.25
N LYS A 15 -11.09 3.85 -6.47
CA LYS A 15 -10.18 3.76 -7.62
C LYS A 15 -10.90 3.75 -8.96
N GLU A 16 -11.99 3.01 -9.06
CA GLU A 16 -12.78 2.91 -10.28
C GLU A 16 -13.60 4.19 -10.52
N ALA A 17 -14.19 4.76 -9.47
CA ALA A 17 -15.06 5.92 -9.53
C ALA A 17 -14.26 7.22 -9.74
N GLU A 18 -13.18 7.45 -8.98
CA GLU A 18 -12.39 8.68 -9.05
C GLU A 18 -11.22 8.60 -10.04
N LYS A 19 -11.00 7.42 -10.65
CA LYS A 19 -9.86 7.15 -11.57
C LYS A 19 -8.53 7.62 -10.98
N THR A 20 -8.36 7.55 -9.66
CA THR A 20 -7.18 8.06 -8.98
C THR A 20 -5.96 7.32 -9.52
N THR A 21 -5.08 8.05 -10.20
CA THR A 21 -3.89 7.51 -10.87
C THR A 21 -2.74 7.21 -9.92
N GLY A 22 -2.92 7.43 -8.61
CA GLY A 22 -1.91 7.23 -7.57
C GLY A 22 -2.08 5.92 -6.78
N PRO A 23 -1.00 5.45 -6.12
CA PRO A 23 -1.06 4.30 -5.21
C PRO A 23 -1.83 4.62 -3.94
N SER A 24 -2.81 3.79 -3.56
CA SER A 24 -3.50 3.89 -2.27
C SER A 24 -2.65 3.32 -1.14
N LEU A 25 -2.45 4.06 -0.04
CA LEU A 25 -1.69 3.57 1.11
C LEU A 25 -2.61 2.95 2.17
N ILE A 26 -2.31 1.72 2.57
CA ILE A 26 -2.94 1.03 3.70
C ILE A 26 -1.90 0.89 4.81
N VAL A 27 -2.15 1.54 5.95
CA VAL A 27 -1.35 1.37 7.17
C VAL A 27 -2.09 0.46 8.14
N CYS A 28 -1.48 -0.67 8.49
CA CYS A 28 -2.09 -1.62 9.41
C CYS A 28 -1.07 -2.26 10.36
N PRO A 29 -1.51 -2.84 11.49
CA PRO A 29 -0.63 -3.64 12.35
C PRO A 29 -0.03 -4.84 11.59
N LEU A 30 1.19 -5.24 11.97
CA LEU A 30 1.87 -6.37 11.33
C LEU A 30 1.05 -7.67 11.40
N SER A 31 0.31 -7.88 12.49
CA SER A 31 -0.53 -9.05 12.72
C SER A 31 -1.63 -9.23 11.67
N VAL A 32 -2.11 -8.14 11.06
CA VAL A 32 -3.17 -8.19 10.04
C VAL A 32 -2.65 -7.96 8.63
N LEU A 33 -1.39 -7.53 8.46
CA LEU A 33 -0.80 -7.22 7.17
C LEU A 33 -0.87 -8.41 6.19
N TYR A 34 -0.59 -9.62 6.66
CA TYR A 34 -0.69 -10.82 5.84
C TYR A 34 -2.14 -11.14 5.45
N SER A 35 -3.10 -10.90 6.35
CA SER A 35 -4.53 -11.03 6.06
C SER A 35 -4.93 -10.06 4.95
N TRP A 36 -4.52 -8.80 5.05
CA TRP A 36 -4.78 -7.79 4.02
C TRP A 36 -4.20 -8.17 2.66
N CYS A 37 -2.94 -8.61 2.61
CA CYS A 37 -2.34 -9.07 1.35
C CYS A 37 -3.09 -10.28 0.77
N GLY A 38 -3.51 -11.22 1.61
CA GLY A 38 -4.29 -12.39 1.18
C GLY A 38 -5.67 -12.01 0.65
N GLU A 39 -6.37 -11.14 1.37
CA GLU A 39 -7.70 -10.65 0.97
C GLU A 39 -7.62 -9.80 -0.31
N LEU A 40 -6.66 -8.89 -0.43
CA LEU A 40 -6.46 -8.12 -1.66
C LEU A 40 -6.17 -9.03 -2.85
N LYS A 41 -5.31 -10.05 -2.69
CA LYS A 41 -5.03 -11.00 -3.76
C LYS A 41 -6.24 -11.86 -4.12
N LYS A 42 -7.10 -12.16 -3.14
CA LYS A 42 -8.31 -12.96 -3.33
C LYS A 42 -9.45 -12.19 -4.00
N TRP A 43 -9.70 -10.96 -3.54
CA TRP A 43 -10.87 -10.15 -3.93
C TRP A 43 -10.57 -9.12 -5.01
N ALA A 44 -9.31 -8.69 -5.13
CA ALA A 44 -8.87 -7.70 -6.09
C ALA A 44 -7.53 -8.11 -6.77
N PRO A 45 -7.47 -9.28 -7.43
CA PRO A 45 -6.24 -9.78 -8.07
C PRO A 45 -5.74 -8.89 -9.23
N SER A 46 -6.60 -8.04 -9.78
CA SER A 46 -6.25 -7.05 -10.81
C SER A 46 -5.39 -5.91 -10.27
N LEU A 47 -5.42 -5.63 -8.96
CA LEU A 47 -4.65 -4.56 -8.36
C LEU A 47 -3.21 -4.99 -8.12
N LYS A 48 -2.26 -4.13 -8.52
CA LYS A 48 -0.83 -4.31 -8.20
C LYS A 48 -0.58 -3.89 -6.75
N VAL A 49 -0.54 -4.87 -5.87
CA VAL A 49 -0.29 -4.65 -4.44
C VAL A 49 1.20 -4.74 -4.13
N LEU A 50 1.76 -3.70 -3.51
CA LEU A 50 3.11 -3.72 -2.95
C LEU A 50 3.05 -3.87 -1.42
N ARG A 51 3.73 -4.89 -0.89
CA ARG A 51 3.90 -5.07 0.55
C ARG A 51 5.22 -4.43 1.00
N LEU A 52 5.14 -3.30 1.68
CA LEU A 52 6.29 -2.63 2.31
C LEU A 52 6.45 -3.14 3.74
N HIS A 53 7.03 -4.33 3.85
CA HIS A 53 7.43 -4.92 5.12
C HIS A 53 8.56 -5.95 4.89
N SER A 54 9.68 -5.74 5.58
CA SER A 54 10.83 -6.65 5.59
C SER A 54 11.48 -6.62 6.98
N SER A 55 11.88 -7.80 7.46
CA SER A 55 12.65 -7.98 8.70
C SER A 55 14.13 -7.65 8.50
N SER A 56 14.64 -7.72 7.27
CA SER A 56 16.04 -7.39 6.93
C SER A 56 16.14 -5.95 6.40
N GLU A 57 17.15 -5.23 6.89
CA GLU A 57 17.44 -3.84 6.52
C GLU A 57 17.82 -3.72 5.03
N ASP A 58 18.57 -4.66 4.50
CA ASP A 58 18.97 -4.69 3.08
C ASP A 58 17.76 -4.85 2.15
N GLU A 59 16.86 -5.78 2.50
CA GLU A 59 15.61 -5.99 1.76
C GLU A 59 14.68 -4.79 1.89
N ARG A 60 14.66 -4.13 3.05
CA ARG A 60 13.92 -2.87 3.24
C ARG A 60 14.46 -1.76 2.34
N MET A 61 15.77 -1.64 2.19
CA MET A 61 16.43 -0.67 1.30
C MET A 61 16.12 -0.95 -0.18
N LYS A 62 16.15 -2.22 -0.60
CA LYS A 62 15.74 -2.62 -1.97
C LYS A 62 14.27 -2.30 -2.23
N GLN A 63 13.37 -2.73 -1.35
CA GLN A 63 11.93 -2.44 -1.47
C GLN A 63 11.65 -0.94 -1.54
N LYS A 64 12.37 -0.13 -0.75
CA LYS A 64 12.30 1.33 -0.80
C LYS A 64 12.76 1.90 -2.14
N ARG A 65 13.88 1.43 -2.69
CA ARG A 65 14.34 1.87 -4.02
C ARG A 65 13.34 1.52 -5.11
N THR A 66 12.89 0.27 -5.14
CA THR A 66 11.84 -0.18 -6.07
C THR A 66 10.54 0.61 -5.88
N PHE A 67 10.19 0.96 -4.64
CA PHE A 67 9.03 1.79 -4.36
C PHE A 67 9.22 3.21 -4.87
N VAL A 68 10.35 3.87 -4.63
CA VAL A 68 10.60 5.22 -5.18
C VAL A 68 10.57 5.24 -6.71
N GLU A 69 11.14 4.22 -7.35
CA GLU A 69 11.23 4.13 -8.81
C GLU A 69 9.93 3.69 -9.49
N SER A 70 9.11 2.90 -8.81
CA SER A 70 7.91 2.27 -9.40
C SER A 70 6.63 2.47 -8.60
N ALA A 71 6.59 3.37 -7.61
CA ALA A 71 5.40 3.65 -6.79
C ALA A 71 4.16 3.93 -7.65
N LEU A 72 4.34 4.70 -8.72
CA LEU A 72 3.29 5.06 -9.67
C LEU A 72 2.75 3.86 -10.49
N LYS A 73 3.48 2.74 -10.52
CA LYS A 73 3.04 1.50 -11.19
C LYS A 73 2.23 0.60 -10.26
N TYR A 74 2.23 0.86 -8.96
CA TYR A 74 1.49 0.08 -7.99
C TYR A 74 0.16 0.71 -7.70
N ASP A 75 -0.82 -0.14 -7.46
CA ASP A 75 -2.17 0.30 -7.19
C ASP A 75 -2.42 0.53 -5.71
N VAL A 76 -1.88 -0.35 -4.88
CA VAL A 76 -2.10 -0.35 -3.44
C VAL A 76 -0.79 -0.69 -2.75
N VAL A 77 -0.46 0.04 -1.70
CA VAL A 77 0.74 -0.17 -0.90
C VAL A 77 0.31 -0.49 0.52
N VAL A 78 0.64 -1.69 0.98
CA VAL A 78 0.32 -2.14 2.34
C VAL A 78 1.59 -2.05 3.19
N THR A 79 1.52 -1.31 4.28
CA THR A 79 2.66 -1.09 5.16
C THR A 79 2.27 -1.10 6.64
N THR A 80 3.26 -1.24 7.52
CA THR A 80 3.07 -1.17 8.97
C THR A 80 3.35 0.23 9.51
N TYR A 81 2.86 0.55 10.71
CA TYR A 81 3.15 1.83 11.36
C TYR A 81 4.65 2.12 11.50
N GLU A 82 5.46 1.11 11.78
CA GLU A 82 6.93 1.23 11.86
C GLU A 82 7.58 1.54 10.50
N MET A 83 7.02 0.99 9.43
CA MET A 83 7.46 1.26 8.07
C MET A 83 6.99 2.64 7.60
N ALA A 84 5.74 3.02 7.91
CA ALA A 84 5.14 4.30 7.58
C ALA A 84 5.91 5.49 8.18
N LYS A 85 6.42 5.34 9.40
CA LYS A 85 7.29 6.34 10.05
C LYS A 85 8.65 6.50 9.37
N SER A 86 9.03 5.61 8.46
CA SER A 86 10.31 5.70 7.76
C SER A 86 10.33 6.92 6.83
N SER A 87 11.41 7.69 6.91
CA SER A 87 11.64 8.92 6.14
C SER A 87 11.37 8.80 4.63
N THR A 88 11.53 7.61 4.06
CA THR A 88 11.26 7.32 2.64
C THR A 88 9.80 7.45 2.25
N LEU A 89 8.87 6.99 3.09
CA LEU A 89 7.44 7.14 2.81
C LEU A 89 7.04 8.59 2.95
N ARG A 90 7.54 9.27 3.99
CA ARG A 90 7.29 10.71 4.21
C ARG A 90 7.75 11.57 3.04
N SER A 91 8.91 11.32 2.44
CA SER A 91 9.38 12.10 1.29
C SER A 91 8.60 11.80 0.01
N LEU A 92 8.07 10.59 -0.15
CA LEU A 92 7.17 10.23 -1.26
C LEU A 92 5.77 10.85 -1.09
N PHE A 93 5.22 10.87 0.13
CA PHE A 93 3.96 11.57 0.40
C PHE A 93 4.09 13.09 0.23
N GLN A 94 5.23 13.68 0.59
CA GLN A 94 5.49 15.09 0.27
C GLN A 94 5.59 15.36 -1.25
N ARG A 95 5.94 14.35 -2.05
CA ARG A 95 6.01 14.46 -3.51
C ARG A 95 4.68 14.19 -4.22
N GLN A 96 3.72 13.57 -3.54
CA GLN A 96 2.40 13.28 -4.09
C GLN A 96 1.37 14.25 -3.50
N HIS A 97 0.90 15.20 -4.30
CA HIS A 97 -0.29 15.99 -3.99
C HIS A 97 -1.50 15.04 -3.94
N PHE A 98 -1.89 14.59 -2.75
CA PHE A 98 -3.16 13.90 -2.56
C PHE A 98 -4.27 14.95 -2.46
N ASN A 99 -5.14 15.01 -3.46
CA ASN A 99 -6.45 15.62 -3.30
C ASN A 99 -7.25 14.71 -2.35
N TYR A 100 -7.77 15.33 -1.29
CA TYR A 100 -8.54 14.69 -0.22
C TYR A 100 -10.00 14.50 -0.63
#